data_AF-A0A1M5L4G0-F1
#
_entry.id   AF-A0A1M5L4G0-F1
#
_cell.length_a   1.000
_cell.length_b   1.000
_cell.length_c   1.000
_cell.angle_alpha   90.00
_cell.angle_beta   90.00
_cell.angle_gamma   90.00
#
_symmetry.space_group_name_H-M   'P 1'
#
loop_
_entity.id
_entity.type
_entity.pdbx_description
1 polymer ?
#
loop_
_entity_poly.entity_id
_entity_poly.type
_entity_poly.pdbx_seq_one_letter_code
_entity_poly.pdbx_strand_id
1 'polypeptide(L)'
;MSDQRVYLDDIYASKECEGSVFRAVVMMAQEARFVNNQASQGYIHLNKKPTTIAMYKFKEGKLSMTEKKNNDVTEEAVAAAQEAAQAEAAAPENIAENAAAADAAFGV
;
A
#
# COMPACT_ATOMS: atom_id res chain seq x y z
N MET A 1 2.97 -16.96 -23.83
CA MET A 1 4.11 -17.13 -22.91
C MET A 1 4.70 -18.50 -23.16
N SER A 2 5.95 -18.56 -23.64
CA SER A 2 6.67 -19.82 -23.90
C SER A 2 6.78 -20.65 -22.63
N ASP A 3 6.65 -21.98 -22.73
CA ASP A 3 6.85 -22.95 -21.63
C ASP A 3 8.33 -23.12 -21.29
N GLN A 4 8.99 -22.00 -21.03
CA GLN A 4 10.38 -22.00 -20.62
C GLN A 4 10.44 -22.36 -19.15
N ARG A 5 11.11 -23.46 -18.81
CA ARG A 5 11.37 -23.82 -17.41
C ARG A 5 12.14 -22.67 -16.73
N VAL A 6 11.69 -22.30 -15.54
CA VAL A 6 12.33 -21.31 -14.68
C VAL A 6 12.96 -22.06 -13.52
N TYR A 7 14.27 -21.91 -13.35
CA TYR A 7 15.00 -22.47 -12.23
C TYR A 7 15.16 -21.43 -11.13
N LEU A 8 15.05 -21.87 -9.88
CA LEU A 8 15.20 -20.98 -8.71
C LEU A 8 16.64 -20.45 -8.59
N ASP A 9 17.62 -21.22 -9.02
CA ASP A 9 19.03 -20.81 -9.00
C ASP A 9 19.28 -19.56 -9.87
N ASP A 10 18.62 -19.46 -11.03
CA ASP A 10 18.69 -18.29 -11.92
C ASP A 10 18.13 -17.03 -11.24
N ILE A 11 17.09 -17.20 -10.41
CA ILE A 11 16.44 -16.12 -9.67
C ILE A 11 17.36 -15.64 -8.54
N TYR A 12 18.01 -16.56 -7.84
CA TYR A 12 18.90 -16.24 -6.73
C TYR A 12 20.22 -15.59 -7.18
N ALA A 13 20.71 -15.94 -8.36
CA ALA A 13 21.89 -15.33 -8.96
C ALA A 13 21.63 -13.92 -9.53
N SER A 14 20.37 -13.46 -9.55
CA SER A 14 20.01 -12.15 -10.11
C SER A 14 20.51 -10.99 -9.24
N LYS A 15 20.92 -9.91 -9.91
CA LYS A 15 21.39 -8.68 -9.25
C LYS A 15 20.29 -7.99 -8.43
N GLU A 16 19.03 -8.16 -8.83
CA GLU A 16 17.85 -7.55 -8.17
C GLU A 16 17.62 -8.08 -6.76
N CYS A 17 18.10 -9.29 -6.47
CA CYS A 17 18.03 -9.91 -5.15
C CYS A 17 19.25 -9.62 -4.27
N GLU A 18 20.27 -8.91 -4.78
CA GLU A 18 21.53 -8.66 -4.06
C GLU A 18 22.18 -9.95 -3.50
N GLY A 19 21.99 -11.08 -4.20
CA GLY A 19 22.47 -12.39 -3.76
C GLY A 19 21.70 -13.01 -2.57
N SER A 20 20.62 -12.38 -2.11
CA SER A 20 19.79 -12.89 -1.01
C SER A 20 18.62 -13.73 -1.52
N VAL A 21 18.66 -15.02 -1.23
CA VAL A 21 17.56 -15.98 -1.48
C VAL A 21 16.26 -15.52 -0.80
N PHE A 22 16.36 -14.98 0.41
CA PHE A 22 15.19 -14.52 1.16
C PHE A 22 14.53 -13.31 0.49
N ARG A 23 15.34 -12.36 -0.02
CA ARG A 23 14.84 -11.20 -0.75
C ARG A 23 14.09 -11.64 -2.00
N ALA A 24 14.63 -12.62 -2.74
CA ALA A 24 13.97 -13.23 -3.90
C ALA A 24 12.60 -13.82 -3.55
N VAL A 25 12.53 -14.63 -2.49
CA VAL A 25 11.30 -15.28 -2.05
C VAL A 25 10.26 -14.26 -1.61
N VAL A 26 10.66 -13.23 -0.87
CA VAL A 26 9.75 -12.15 -0.43
C VAL A 26 9.19 -11.39 -1.62
N MET A 27 10.02 -10.99 -2.58
CA MET A 27 9.56 -10.30 -3.80
C MET A 27 8.56 -11.16 -4.59
N MET A 28 8.88 -12.43 -4.81
CA MET A 28 8.00 -13.35 -5.54
C MET A 28 6.67 -13.58 -4.79
N ALA A 29 6.71 -13.70 -3.47
CA ALA A 29 5.50 -13.91 -2.66
C ALA A 29 4.58 -12.69 -2.67
N GLN A 30 5.16 -11.49 -2.58
CA GLN A 30 4.40 -10.24 -2.66
C GLN A 30 3.71 -10.10 -4.02
N GLU A 31 4.44 -10.36 -5.11
CA GLU A 31 3.88 -10.31 -6.45
C GLU A 31 2.79 -11.37 -6.66
N ALA A 32 3.03 -12.61 -6.19
CA ALA A 32 2.02 -13.66 -6.29
C ALA A 32 0.73 -13.30 -5.53
N ARG A 33 0.86 -12.66 -4.36
CA ARG A 33 -0.28 -12.18 -3.57
C ARG A 33 -1.04 -11.07 -4.30
N PHE A 34 -0.32 -10.14 -4.92
CA PHE A 34 -0.90 -9.07 -5.72
C PHE A 34 -1.70 -9.62 -6.91
N VAL A 35 -1.11 -10.52 -7.68
CA VAL A 35 -1.75 -11.20 -8.81
C VAL A 35 -2.99 -11.98 -8.35
N ASN A 36 -2.89 -12.71 -7.25
CA ASN A 36 -4.02 -13.45 -6.71
C ASN A 36 -5.17 -12.55 -6.28
N ASN A 37 -4.86 -11.41 -5.64
CA ASN A 37 -5.88 -10.45 -5.22
C ASN A 37 -6.60 -9.85 -6.43
N GLN A 38 -5.87 -9.43 -7.47
CA GLN A 38 -6.47 -8.92 -8.70
C GLN A 38 -7.37 -9.95 -9.38
N ALA A 39 -6.97 -11.22 -9.37
CA ALA A 39 -7.77 -12.30 -9.92
C ALA A 39 -9.04 -12.55 -9.11
N SER A 40 -8.94 -12.55 -7.77
CA SER A 40 -10.11 -12.71 -6.89
C SER A 40 -11.12 -11.57 -7.02
N GLN A 41 -10.66 -10.37 -7.37
CA GLN A 41 -11.49 -9.19 -7.63
C GLN A 41 -12.07 -9.17 -9.06
N GLY A 42 -11.69 -10.14 -9.90
CA GLY A 42 -12.19 -10.26 -11.28
C GLY A 42 -11.52 -9.34 -12.28
N TYR A 43 -10.45 -8.62 -11.91
CA TYR A 43 -9.73 -7.72 -12.82
C TYR A 43 -8.90 -8.47 -13.87
N ILE A 44 -8.40 -9.66 -13.52
CA ILE A 44 -7.58 -10.49 -14.40
C ILE A 44 -8.02 -11.95 -14.35
N HIS A 45 -7.92 -12.65 -15.47
CA HIS A 45 -8.05 -14.11 -15.51
C HIS A 45 -6.67 -14.78 -15.51
N LEU A 46 -6.50 -15.72 -14.59
CA LEU A 46 -5.24 -16.43 -14.41
C LEU A 46 -5.19 -17.68 -15.28
N ASN A 47 -4.21 -17.73 -16.17
CA ASN A 47 -3.92 -18.92 -17.00
C ASN A 47 -2.92 -19.88 -16.33
N LYS A 48 -2.20 -19.44 -15.29
CA LYS A 48 -1.21 -20.20 -14.53
C LYS A 48 -1.31 -19.83 -13.04
N LYS A 49 -0.72 -20.64 -12.15
CA LYS A 49 -0.70 -20.34 -10.72
C LYS A 49 0.00 -18.99 -10.45
N PRO A 50 -0.48 -18.16 -9.49
CA PRO A 50 0.10 -16.85 -9.21
C PRO A 50 1.60 -16.86 -8.92
N THR A 51 2.07 -17.87 -8.19
CA THR A 51 3.51 -18.05 -7.90
C THR A 51 4.33 -18.34 -9.14
N THR A 52 3.80 -19.12 -10.09
CA THR A 52 4.44 -19.37 -11.37
C THR A 52 4.52 -18.08 -12.20
N ILE A 53 3.46 -17.27 -12.20
CA ILE A 53 3.45 -15.97 -12.88
C ILE A 53 4.50 -15.03 -12.27
N ALA A 54 4.60 -14.99 -10.94
CA ALA A 54 5.62 -14.20 -10.25
C ALA A 54 7.05 -14.64 -10.62
N MET A 55 7.32 -15.95 -10.70
CA MET A 55 8.62 -16.46 -11.15
C MET A 55 8.96 -16.04 -12.58
N TYR A 56 7.99 -16.03 -13.50
CA TYR A 56 8.21 -15.55 -14.86
C TYR A 56 8.50 -14.05 -14.89
N LYS A 57 7.72 -13.25 -14.16
CA LYS A 57 7.95 -11.79 -14.06
C LYS A 57 9.31 -11.47 -13.47
N PHE A 58 9.75 -12.27 -12.50
CA PHE A 58 11.08 -12.16 -11.93
C PHE A 58 12.17 -12.41 -12.98
N LYS A 59 12.10 -13.53 -13.69
CA LYS A 59 13.08 -13.88 -14.73
C LYS A 59 13.14 -12.84 -15.86
N GLU A 60 12.02 -12.20 -16.17
CA GLU A 60 11.92 -11.14 -17.16
C GLU A 60 12.45 -9.78 -16.67
N GLY A 61 12.95 -9.67 -15.42
CA GLY A 61 13.46 -8.42 -14.84
C GLY A 61 12.37 -7.36 -14.64
N LYS A 62 11.12 -7.81 -14.44
CA LYS A 62 9.95 -6.92 -14.24
C LYS A 62 9.64 -6.69 -12.75
N LEU A 63 10.42 -7.27 -11.85
CA LEU A 63 10.24 -7.15 -10.41
C LEU A 63 11.48 -6.49 -9.81
N SER A 64 11.34 -5.26 -9.35
CA SER A 64 12.38 -4.58 -8.60
C SER A 64 11.87 -4.23 -7.21
N MET A 65 12.73 -4.38 -6.21
CA MET A 65 12.44 -3.90 -4.87
C MET A 65 12.94 -2.46 -4.78
N THR A 66 12.03 -1.49 -4.69
CA THR A 66 12.39 -0.18 -4.18
C THR A 66 12.60 -0.35 -2.68
N GLU A 67 13.84 -0.23 -2.22
CA GLU A 67 14.06 -0.05 -0.78
C GLU A 67 13.27 1.18 -0.38
N LYS A 68 12.41 1.02 0.64
CA LYS A 68 11.91 2.16 1.38
C LYS A 68 13.14 2.84 1.99
N LYS A 69 13.79 3.74 1.25
CA LYS A 69 14.36 4.92 1.88
C LYS A 69 13.22 5.46 2.73
N ASN A 70 13.46 5.45 4.04
CA ASN A 70 12.70 6.03 5.13
C ASN A 70 11.34 6.59 4.70
N ASN A 71 10.26 6.14 5.33
CA ASN A 71 9.03 6.93 5.36
C ASN A 71 9.43 8.40 5.57
N ASP A 72 9.25 9.25 4.56
CA ASP A 72 9.25 10.70 4.70
C ASP A 72 8.00 11.05 5.51
N VAL A 73 8.00 10.64 6.77
CA VAL A 73 7.37 11.42 7.83
C VAL A 73 8.39 12.50 8.09
N THR A 74 8.42 13.52 7.23
CA THR A 74 9.13 14.75 7.54
C THR A 74 8.56 15.28 8.85
N GLU A 75 9.39 15.86 9.71
CA GLU A 75 8.94 16.49 10.96
C GLU A 75 7.83 17.53 10.67
N GLU A 76 7.82 18.11 9.47
CA GLU A 76 6.76 18.98 8.93
C GLU A 76 5.39 18.28 8.80
N ALA A 77 5.34 17.00 8.38
CA ALA A 77 4.09 16.25 8.28
C ALA A 77 3.50 15.89 9.66
N VAL A 78 4.37 15.69 10.65
CA VAL A 78 3.96 15.48 12.06
C VAL A 78 3.53 16.79 12.70
N ALA A 79 4.24 17.89 12.43
CA ALA A 79 3.89 19.22 12.89
C ALA A 79 2.55 19.68 12.31
N ALA A 80 2.28 19.47 11.02
CA ALA A 80 1.00 19.81 10.39
C ALA A 80 -0.17 18.98 10.97
N ALA A 81 0.06 17.70 11.31
CA ALA A 81 -0.96 16.87 11.96
C ALA A 81 -1.21 17.29 13.43
N GLN A 82 -0.18 17.76 14.14
CA GLN A 82 -0.30 18.28 15.50
C GLN A 82 -0.93 19.67 15.56
N GLU A 83 -0.65 20.55 14.59
CA GLU A 83 -1.30 21.86 14.48
C GLU A 83 -2.78 21.72 14.12
N ALA A 84 -3.14 20.78 13.25
CA ALA A 84 -4.55 20.47 12.96
C ALA A 84 -5.30 19.94 14.18
N ALA A 85 -4.66 19.09 15.00
CA ALA A 85 -5.24 18.56 16.23
C ALA A 85 -5.33 19.60 17.37
N GLN A 86 -4.41 20.59 17.42
CA GLN A 86 -4.47 21.68 18.39
C GLN A 86 -5.46 22.79 17.99
N ALA A 87 -5.69 23.01 16.69
CA ALA A 87 -6.70 23.95 16.21
C ALA A 87 -8.14 23.48 16.52
N GLU A 88 -8.39 22.17 16.55
CA GLU A 88 -9.71 21.61 16.87
C GLU A 88 -10.00 21.57 18.39
N ALA A 89 -8.95 21.64 19.24
CA ALA A 89 -9.07 21.65 20.69
C ALA A 89 -9.17 23.08 21.31
N ALA A 90 -9.02 24.14 20.51
CA ALA A 90 -8.95 25.53 20.97
C ALA A 90 -10.19 26.37 20.62
N ALA A 91 -11.37 25.76 20.47
CA ALA A 91 -12.65 26.49 20.40
C ALA A 91 -13.42 26.33 21.73
N PRO A 92 -13.31 27.27 22.69
CA PRO A 92 -14.23 27.33 23.81
C PRO A 92 -15.57 27.92 23.34
N GLU A 93 -16.63 27.13 23.53
CA GLU A 93 -17.95 27.54 24.00
C GLU A 93 -18.60 28.76 23.32
N ASN A 94 -19.38 28.53 22.27
CA ASN A 94 -20.49 29.43 21.91
C ASN A 94 -21.66 28.71 21.24
N ILE A 95 -22.10 27.59 21.86
CA ILE A 95 -23.32 26.87 21.44
C ILE A 95 -24.54 27.29 22.30
N ALA A 96 -24.35 28.10 23.34
CA ALA A 96 -25.43 28.45 24.27
C ALA A 96 -26.36 29.58 23.80
N GLU A 97 -25.96 30.47 22.89
CA GLU A 97 -26.82 31.60 22.45
C GLU A 97 -27.78 31.26 21.30
N ASN A 98 -27.54 30.22 20.51
CA ASN A 98 -28.42 29.86 19.39
C ASN A 98 -29.61 28.97 19.78
N ALA A 99 -29.62 28.38 20.98
CA ALA A 99 -30.74 27.56 21.45
C ALA A 99 -31.97 28.43 21.82
N ALA A 100 -31.76 29.66 22.29
CA ALA A 100 -32.85 30.56 22.66
C ALA A 100 -33.53 31.24 21.46
N ALA A 101 -32.85 31.32 20.31
CA ALA A 101 -33.41 31.94 19.10
C ALA A 101 -34.29 30.99 18.28
N ALA A 102 -34.12 29.66 18.43
CA ALA A 102 -34.93 28.68 17.73
C ALA A 102 -36.33 28.51 18.36
N ASP A 103 -36.43 28.65 19.67
CA ASP A 103 -37.70 28.51 20.42
C ASP A 103 -38.60 29.76 20.29
N ALA A 104 -38.02 30.92 19.96
CA ALA A 104 -38.77 32.15 19.68
C ALA A 104 -39.38 32.21 18.27
N ALA A 105 -38.95 31.33 17.35
CA ALA A 105 -39.42 31.30 15.96
C ALA A 105 -40.58 30.30 15.72
N PHE A 106 -40.85 29.40 16.66
CA PHE A 106 -41.99 28.46 16.63
C PHE A 106 -42.86 28.63 17.88
N GLY A 107 -43.29 29.86 18.13
CA GLY A 107 -44.35 30.12 19.09
C GLY A 107 -45.63 29.38 18.70
N VAL A 108 -45.90 28.27 19.40
CA VAL A 108 -47.17 27.72 19.96
C VAL A 108 -46.98 26.23 20.23
#